data_AF-A0A7X7TP03-F1
#
_entry.id   AF-A0A7X7TP03-F1
#
_cell.length_a   1.000
_cell.length_b   1.000
_cell.length_c   1.000
_cell.angle_alpha   90.00
_cell.angle_beta   90.00
_cell.angle_gamma   90.00
#
_symmetry.space_group_name_H-M   'P 1'
#
loop_
_entity.id
_entity.type
_entity.pdbx_description
1 polymer ?
#
loop_
_entity_poly.entity_id
_entity_poly.type
_entity_poly.pdbx_seq_one_letter_code
_entity_poly.pdbx_strand_id
1 'polypeptide(L)' 'MRKKVLLTTLVFFFTAYHAFACTNFLIGKKASNDGSTLISYAADSFSLYGELYHWPARTYKP' A
#
# COMPACT_ATOMS: atom_id res chain seq x y z
N MET A 1 29.79 -12.27 -25.98
CA MET A 1 29.40 -12.37 -24.55
C MET A 1 29.25 -11.00 -23.89
N ARG A 2 30.22 -10.09 -24.01
CA ARG A 2 30.17 -8.70 -23.48
C ARG A 2 28.93 -7.87 -23.85
N LYS A 3 28.43 -7.95 -25.10
CA LYS A 3 27.19 -7.25 -25.53
C LYS A 3 25.91 -7.78 -24.86
N LYS A 4 25.85 -9.10 -24.59
CA LYS A 4 24.71 -9.72 -23.89
C LYS A 4 24.69 -9.30 -22.43
N VAL A 5 25.85 -9.30 -21.78
CA VAL A 5 26.00 -8.80 -20.39
C VAL A 5 25.59 -7.33 -20.30
N LEU A 6 26.05 -6.49 -21.23
CA LEU A 6 25.68 -5.06 -21.27
C LEU A 6 24.16 -4.87 -21.43
N LEU A 7 23.53 -5.66 -22.31
CA LEU A 7 22.09 -5.60 -22.53
C LEU A 7 21.32 -6.05 -21.30
N THR A 8 21.75 -7.12 -20.62
CA THR A 8 21.12 -7.61 -19.38
C THR A 8 21.23 -6.57 -18.25
N THR A 9 22.38 -5.93 -18.08
CA THR A 9 22.56 -4.87 -17.08
C THR A 9 21.70 -3.64 -17.38
N LEU A 10 21.52 -3.29 -18.66
CA LEU A 10 20.69 -2.18 -19.07
C LEU A 10 19.21 -2.45 -18.76
N VAL A 11 18.72 -3.64 -19.10
CA VAL A 11 17.33 -4.05 -18.79
C VAL A 11 17.06 -4.02 -17.29
N PHE A 12 17.97 -4.53 -16.46
CA PHE A 12 17.80 -4.53 -15.00
C PHE A 12 17.68 -3.11 -14.41
N PHE A 13 18.45 -2.16 -14.95
CA PHE A 13 18.36 -0.75 -14.55
C PHE A 13 17.01 -0.12 -14.90
N PHE A 14 16.43 -0.46 -16.06
CA PHE A 14 15.11 0.07 -16.47
C PHE A 14 13.93 -0.58 -15.74
N THR A 15 14.15 -1.70 -15.03
CA THR A 15 13.11 -2.37 -14.23
C THR A 15 13.11 -1.97 -12.75
N ALA A 16 14.02 -1.09 -12.32
CA ALA A 16 14.03 -0.60 -10.95
C ALA A 16 12.81 0.29 -10.69
N TYR A 17 11.83 -0.23 -9.97
CA TYR A 17 10.63 0.50 -9.55
C TYR A 17 10.74 0.88 -8.08
N HIS A 18 10.47 2.15 -7.76
CA HIS A 18 10.37 2.60 -6.38
C HIS A 18 9.00 2.22 -5.82
N ALA A 19 8.98 1.26 -4.88
CA ALA A 19 7.80 0.95 -4.10
C ALA A 19 7.82 1.72 -2.77
N PHE A 20 6.71 2.34 -2.40
CA PHE A 20 6.52 2.87 -1.06
C PHE A 20 6.30 1.69 -0.10
N ALA A 21 7.09 1.61 0.95
CA ALA A 21 6.82 0.66 2.03
C ALA A 21 5.51 1.04 2.72
N CYS A 22 4.71 0.03 3.09
CA CYS A 22 3.53 0.19 3.93
C CYS A 22 3.38 -1.04 4.80
N THR A 23 2.82 -0.86 6.00
CA THR A 23 2.59 -1.96 6.96
C THR A 23 1.12 -1.99 7.37
N ASN A 24 0.43 -3.08 7.05
CA ASN A 24 -1.03 -3.20 7.20
C ASN A 24 -1.38 -4.53 7.86
N PHE A 25 -2.44 -4.55 8.67
CA PHE A 25 -2.98 -5.78 9.25
C PHE A 25 -4.46 -5.95 8.91
N LEU A 26 -4.82 -7.19 8.59
CA LEU A 26 -6.20 -7.64 8.43
C LEU A 26 -6.47 -8.69 9.51
N ILE A 27 -7.41 -8.40 10.39
CA ILE A 27 -7.82 -9.31 11.47
C ILE A 27 -9.25 -9.73 11.21
N GLY A 28 -9.45 -11.00 10.88
CA GLY A 28 -10.78 -11.55 10.69
C GLY A 28 -11.49 -11.78 12.03
N LYS A 29 -12.83 -11.81 12.01
CA LYS A 29 -13.70 -12.02 13.19
C LYS A 29 -13.35 -13.22 14.09
N LYS A 30 -12.66 -14.25 13.59
CA LYS A 30 -12.26 -15.43 14.38
C LYS A 30 -10.87 -15.31 15.00
N ALA A 31 -10.11 -14.29 14.59
CA ALA A 31 -8.76 -14.02 15.07
C ALA A 31 -8.73 -12.88 16.10
N SER A 32 -9.79 -12.08 16.20
CA SER A 32 -9.96 -11.06 17.24
C SER A 32 -10.56 -11.67 18.51
N ASN A 33 -10.27 -11.06 19.67
CA ASN A 33 -10.77 -11.52 20.97
C ASN A 33 -12.27 -11.26 21.16
N ASP A 34 -12.82 -10.27 20.46
CA ASP A 34 -14.19 -9.78 20.61
C ASP A 34 -15.10 -10.09 19.42
N GLY A 35 -14.60 -10.78 18.40
CA GLY A 35 -15.36 -11.09 17.20
C GLY A 35 -15.41 -9.96 16.16
N SER A 36 -14.79 -8.81 16.40
CA SER A 36 -14.71 -7.70 15.44
C SER A 36 -13.82 -8.03 14.25
N THR A 37 -13.99 -7.32 13.12
CA THR A 37 -13.05 -7.37 11.99
C THR A 37 -12.28 -6.07 11.95
N LEU A 38 -10.95 -6.14 11.86
CA LEU A 38 -10.09 -4.97 11.86
C LEU A 38 -9.32 -4.87 10.54
N ILE A 39 -9.28 -3.66 10.01
CA ILE A 39 -8.46 -3.29 8.85
C ILE A 39 -7.62 -2.10 9.30
N SER A 40 -6.30 -2.25 9.31
CA SER A 40 -5.38 -1.18 9.69
C SER A 40 -4.38 -0.86 8.58
N TYR A 41 -3.91 0.38 8.59
CA TYR A 41 -2.92 0.91 7.66
C TYR A 41 -1.96 1.85 8.41
N ALA A 42 -0.66 1.60 8.30
CA ALA A 42 0.37 2.52 8.77
C ALA A 42 0.61 3.60 7.71
N ALA A 43 0.16 4.82 8.01
CA ALA A 43 0.36 5.97 7.13
C ALA A 43 1.76 6.58 7.34
N ASP A 44 2.76 6.08 6.63
CA ASP A 44 4.16 6.53 6.78
C ASP A 44 4.37 7.98 6.28
N SER A 45 3.97 8.95 7.10
CA SER A 45 4.17 10.38 6.87
C SER A 45 4.65 11.05 8.14
N PHE A 46 5.77 11.76 8.09
CA PHE A 46 6.39 12.35 9.28
C PHE A 46 5.55 13.48 9.92
N SER A 47 4.54 14.01 9.23
CA SER A 47 3.79 15.20 9.71
C SER A 47 2.36 15.34 9.20
N LEU A 48 1.77 14.34 8.56
CA LEU A 48 0.49 14.52 7.83
C LEU A 48 -0.55 13.44 8.13
N TYR A 49 -0.77 13.14 9.41
CA TYR A 49 -1.96 12.39 9.82
C TYR A 49 -3.10 13.41 9.93
N GLY A 50 -3.85 13.59 8.84
CA GLY A 50 -4.94 14.58 8.75
C GLY A 50 -6.05 14.37 9.79
N GLU A 51 -7.15 15.10 9.66
CA GLU A 51 -8.28 15.05 10.60
C GLU A 51 -9.29 13.96 10.22
N LEU A 52 -10.06 13.50 11.21
CA LEU A 52 -11.19 12.60 10.95
C LEU A 52 -12.39 13.44 10.49
N TYR A 53 -12.76 13.30 9.21
CA TYR A 53 -13.90 14.01 8.63
C TYR A 53 -15.13 13.12 8.44
N HIS A 54 -16.31 13.72 8.59
CA HIS A 54 -17.60 13.11 8.24
C HIS A 54 -18.22 13.89 7.09
N TRP A 55 -18.44 13.20 5.97
CA TRP A 55 -19.08 13.76 4.77
C TRP A 55 -20.40 13.03 4.46
N PRO A 56 -21.42 13.72 3.91
CA PRO A 56 -22.65 13.08 3.48
C PRO A 56 -22.39 12.07 2.34
N ALA A 57 -23.21 11.03 2.25
CA ALA A 57 -23.11 10.02 1.21
C ALA A 57 -23.25 10.66 -0.18
N ARG A 58 -22.33 10.34 -1.10
CA ARG A 58 -22.41 10.78 -2.49
C ARG A 58 -23.39 9.90 -3.27
N THR A 59 -24.22 10.51 -4.11
CA THR A 59 -25.03 9.80 -5.10
C THR A 59 -24.21 9.55 -6.36
N TYR A 60 -24.20 8.30 -6.81
CA TYR A 60 -23.55 7.88 -8.05
C TYR A 60 -24.63 7.37 -9.02
N LYS A 61 -24.42 7.54 -10.33
CA LYS A 61 -25.28 6.91 -11.34
C LYS A 61 -25.06 5.38 -11.30
N PRO A 62 -26.10 4.57 -11.56
CA PRO A 62 -25.95 3.12 -11.70
C PRO A 62 -24.93 2.73 -12.77
#